data_AF-A0A352UD15-F1
#
_entry.id   AF-A0A352UD15-F1
#
_cell.length_a   1.000
_cell.length_b   1.000
_cell.length_c   1.000
_cell.angle_alpha   90.00
_cell.angle_beta   90.00
_cell.angle_gamma   90.00
#
_symmetry.space_group_name_H-M   'P 1'
#
loop_
_entity.id
_entity.type
_entity.pdbx_description
1 polymer ?
#
loop_
_entity_poly.entity_id
_entity_poly.type
_entity_poly.pdbx_seq_one_letter_code
_entity_poly.pdbx_strand_id
1 'polypeptide(L)'
;MASMTGVGYRELSAHIHGDISLDEAVTKTKFRTHRYARQQHAWFKADDPRIRWIDAGDEMDLATTILQEWLDISDRQVDNTKR
;
A
#
# COMPACT_ATOMS: atom_id res chain seq x y z
N MET A 1 4.78 -8.95 18.72
CA MET A 1 3.69 -9.21 17.75
C MET A 1 3.55 -8.00 16.84
N ALA A 2 3.90 -8.13 15.55
CA ALA A 2 3.87 -7.03 14.58
C ALA A 2 2.49 -6.75 13.96
N SER A 3 1.50 -7.63 14.19
CA SER A 3 0.14 -7.50 13.64
C SER A 3 -0.72 -6.47 14.36
N MET A 4 -0.48 -6.20 15.64
CA MET A 4 -1.30 -5.29 16.45
C MET A 4 -0.94 -3.80 16.29
N THR A 5 0.09 -3.48 15.49
CA THR A 5 0.50 -2.09 15.22
C THR A 5 -0.18 -1.50 13.99
N GLY A 6 -1.02 -2.28 13.30
CA GLY A 6 -1.81 -1.82 12.15
C GLY A 6 -2.71 -0.63 12.50
N VAL A 7 -3.03 0.19 11.50
CA VAL A 7 -3.97 1.31 11.65
C VAL A 7 -5.33 0.76 12.11
N GLY A 8 -5.92 1.37 13.14
CA GLY A 8 -7.24 1.00 13.67
C GLY A 8 -7.20 0.02 14.85
N TYR A 9 -6.21 -0.89 14.93
CA TYR A 9 -6.14 -1.87 16.03
C TYR A 9 -5.92 -1.21 17.38
N ARG A 10 -5.02 -0.21 17.44
CA ARG A 10 -4.74 0.53 18.68
C ARG A 10 -5.92 1.40 19.11
N GLU A 11 -6.58 2.04 18.16
CA GLU A 11 -7.73 2.90 18.42
C GLU A 11 -8.93 2.08 18.92
N LEU A 12 -9.19 0.93 18.29
CA LEU A 12 -10.24 0.01 18.74
C LEU A 12 -9.91 -0.62 20.10
N SER A 13 -8.64 -0.97 20.33
CA SER A 13 -8.21 -1.48 21.63
C SER A 13 -8.46 -0.47 22.75
N ALA A 14 -8.15 0.81 22.55
CA ALA A 14 -8.43 1.87 23.53
C ALA A 14 -9.94 2.01 23.81
N HIS A 15 -10.80 1.83 22.81
CA HIS A 15 -12.25 1.79 23.03
C HIS A 15 -12.69 0.58 23.87
N ILE A 16 -12.15 -0.61 23.58
CA ILE A 16 -12.46 -1.84 24.33
C ILE A 16 -12.06 -1.71 25.81
N HIS A 17 -10.97 -1.01 26.11
CA HIS A 17 -10.53 -0.73 27.48
C HIS A 17 -11.33 0.40 28.17
N GLY A 18 -12.20 1.09 27.44
CA GLY A 18 -13.00 2.20 27.96
C GLY A 18 -12.27 3.54 28.02
N ASP A 19 -11.07 3.65 27.45
CA ASP A 19 -10.26 4.88 27.47
C ASP A 19 -10.85 5.98 26.56
N ILE A 20 -11.50 5.58 25.46
CA ILE A 20 -12.11 6.48 24.48
C ILE A 20 -13.46 5.97 23.98
N SER A 21 -14.29 6.86 23.47
CA SER A 21 -15.55 6.48 22.82
C SER A 21 -15.31 5.78 21.48
N LEU A 22 -16.32 5.03 21.00
CA LEU A 22 -16.26 4.39 19.69
C LEU A 22 -16.12 5.41 18.56
N ASP A 23 -16.84 6.52 18.66
CA ASP A 23 -16.79 7.61 17.67
C ASP A 23 -15.40 8.26 17.62
N GLU A 24 -14.77 8.46 18.78
CA GLU A 24 -13.40 8.96 18.86
C GLU A 24 -12.40 7.96 18.26
N ALA A 25 -12.56 6.66 18.53
CA ALA A 25 -11.73 5.61 17.93
C ALA A 25 -11.84 5.59 16.39
N VAL A 26 -13.06 5.70 15.85
CA VAL A 26 -13.30 5.79 14.40
C VAL A 26 -12.64 7.03 13.81
N THR A 27 -12.82 8.19 14.46
CA THR A 27 -12.24 9.46 14.00
C THR A 27 -10.72 9.41 13.99
N LYS A 28 -10.08 8.90 15.05
CA LYS A 28 -8.62 8.73 15.13
C LYS A 28 -8.11 7.75 14.07
N THR A 29 -8.84 6.67 13.80
CA THR A 29 -8.49 5.69 12.77
C THR A 29 -8.48 6.35 11.39
N LYS A 30 -9.55 7.07 11.02
CA LYS A 30 -9.63 7.82 9.75
C LYS A 30 -8.48 8.81 9.60
N PHE A 31 -8.19 9.59 10.64
CA PHE A 31 -7.08 10.54 10.62
C PHE A 31 -5.74 9.86 10.37
N ARG A 32 -5.45 8.74 11.05
CA ARG A 32 -4.23 7.96 10.84
C ARG A 32 -4.16 7.38 9.43
N THR A 33 -5.26 6.89 8.88
CA THR A 33 -5.32 6.41 7.49
C THR A 33 -4.98 7.52 6.51
N HIS A 34 -5.57 8.71 6.65
CA HIS A 34 -5.26 9.85 5.79
C HIS A 34 -3.80 10.29 5.90
N ARG A 35 -3.25 10.34 7.13
CA ARG A 35 -1.83 10.65 7.35
C ARG A 35 -0.93 9.62 6.66
N TYR A 36 -1.28 8.34 6.77
CA TYR A 36 -0.52 7.26 6.14
C TYR A 36 -0.55 7.36 4.61
N ALA A 37 -1.72 7.61 4.01
CA ALA A 37 -1.84 7.84 2.56
C ALA A 37 -0.99 9.03 2.09
N ARG A 38 -0.98 10.15 2.83
CA ARG A 38 -0.10 11.29 2.54
C ARG A 38 1.39 10.93 2.60
N GLN A 39 1.77 10.10 3.57
CA GLN A 39 3.15 9.63 3.68
C GLN A 39 3.54 8.71 2.51
N GLN A 40 2.61 7.86 2.06
CA GLN A 40 2.81 7.05 0.86
C GLN A 40 3.04 7.93 -0.37
N HIS A 41 2.29 9.03 -0.55
CA HIS A 41 2.54 9.99 -1.63
C HIS A 41 3.91 10.69 -1.54
N ALA A 42 4.47 10.87 -0.34
CA ALA A 42 5.81 11.43 -0.19
C ALA A 42 6.91 10.43 -0.59
N TRP A 43 6.64 9.12 -0.44
CA TRP A 43 7.56 8.06 -0.87
C TRP A 43 7.43 7.74 -2.35
N PHE A 44 6.21 7.58 -2.84
CA PHE A 44 5.89 7.33 -4.24
C PHE A 44 5.59 8.66 -4.91
N LYS A 45 6.65 9.36 -5.32
CA LYS A 45 6.51 10.64 -6.00
C LYS A 45 6.02 10.45 -7.43
N ALA A 46 5.11 11.33 -7.87
CA ALA A 46 4.51 11.24 -9.21
C ALA A 46 5.54 11.42 -10.34
N ASP A 47 6.62 12.14 -10.08
CA ASP A 47 7.71 12.43 -11.03
C ASP A 47 8.85 11.39 -11.00
N ASP A 48 8.77 10.35 -10.16
CA ASP A 48 9.81 9.32 -10.10
C ASP A 48 9.78 8.46 -11.38
N PRO A 49 10.83 8.50 -12.23
CA PRO A 49 10.84 7.79 -13.51
C PRO A 49 10.92 6.27 -13.35
N ARG A 50 11.18 5.77 -12.14
CA ARG A 50 11.20 4.32 -11.83
C ARG A 50 9.80 3.78 -11.57
N ILE A 51 8.82 4.64 -11.32
CA ILE A 51 7.45 4.25 -11.00
C ILE A 51 6.59 4.43 -12.24
N ARG A 52 5.96 3.33 -12.66
CA ARG A 52 4.91 3.38 -13.68
C ARG A 52 3.56 3.45 -12.98
N TRP A 53 2.97 4.64 -12.98
CA TRP A 53 1.65 4.89 -12.41
C TRP A 53 0.56 4.32 -13.31
N ILE A 54 -0.50 3.80 -12.68
CA ILE A 54 -1.65 3.19 -13.35
C ILE A 54 -2.90 3.74 -12.66
N ASP A 55 -3.90 4.15 -13.43
CA ASP A 55 -5.18 4.60 -12.88
C ASP A 55 -5.99 3.40 -12.35
N ALA A 56 -6.46 3.53 -11.10
CA ALA A 56 -7.20 2.51 -10.39
C ALA A 56 -8.66 2.46 -10.87
N GLY A 57 -8.88 1.82 -12.02
CA GLY A 57 -10.21 1.56 -12.57
C GLY A 57 -10.21 1.42 -14.08
N ASP A 58 -9.47 2.29 -14.76
CA ASP A 58 -9.50 2.41 -16.23
C ASP A 58 -8.35 1.67 -16.93
N GLU A 59 -7.31 1.28 -16.19
CA GLU A 59 -6.05 0.77 -16.76
C GLU A 59 -5.66 -0.62 -16.23
N MET A 60 -6.63 -1.44 -15.81
CA MET A 60 -6.36 -2.78 -15.26
C MET A 60 -5.73 -3.73 -16.31
N ASP A 61 -6.14 -3.62 -17.56
CA ASP A 61 -5.57 -4.40 -18.66
C ASP A 61 -4.11 -3.99 -18.93
N LEU A 62 -3.82 -2.68 -18.88
CA LEU A 62 -2.47 -2.15 -19.00
C LEU A 62 -1.58 -2.64 -17.85
N ALA A 63 -2.09 -2.70 -16.62
CA ALA A 63 -1.37 -3.27 -15.48
C ALA A 63 -0.95 -4.73 -15.74
N THR A 64 -1.85 -5.51 -16.31
CA THR A 64 -1.61 -6.91 -16.64
C THR A 64 -0.53 -7.05 -17.72
N THR A 65 -0.59 -6.24 -18.77
CA THR A 65 0.44 -6.23 -19.83
C THR A 65 1.83 -5.86 -19.27
N ILE A 66 1.91 -4.81 -18.46
CA ILE A 66 3.19 -4.39 -17.84
C ILE A 66 3.77 -5.52 -16.97
N LEU A 67 2.92 -6.21 -16.22
CA LEU A 67 3.34 -7.32 -15.37
C LEU A 67 3.86 -8.50 -16.21
N GLN A 68 3.16 -8.84 -17.30
CA GLN A 68 3.58 -9.89 -18.22
C GLN A 68 4.93 -9.57 -18.87
N GLU A 69 5.10 -8.35 -19.38
CA GLU A 69 6.38 -7.88 -19.94
C GLU A 69 7.52 -8.02 -18.93
N TRP A 70 7.28 -7.64 -17.67
CA TRP A 70 8.28 -7.73 -16.62
C TRP A 70 8.66 -9.18 -16.25
N LEU A 71 7.66 -10.06 -16.16
CA LEU A 71 7.88 -11.50 -15.91
C LEU A 71 8.66 -12.14 -17.06
N ASP A 72 8.32 -11.86 -18.31
CA ASP A 72 8.99 -12.40 -19.50
C ASP A 72 10.45 -11.95 -19.61
N ILE A 73 10.77 -10.73 -19.18
CA ILE A 73 12.15 -10.23 -19.11
C ILE A 73 12.92 -10.94 -18.01
N SER A 74 12.27 -11.18 -16.86
CA SER A 74 12.89 -11.83 -15.70
C SER A 74 13.22 -13.29 -16.00
N ASP A 75 12.31 -14.03 -16.66
CA ASP A 75 12.53 -15.43 -17.04
C ASP A 75 13.69 -15.57 -18.04
N ARG A 76 13.83 -14.64 -18.98
CA ARG A 76 14.97 -14.59 -19.92
C ARG A 76 16.32 -14.33 -19.26
N GLN A 77 16.35 -13.59 -18.15
CA GLN A 77 17.59 -13.33 -17.39
C GLN A 77 17.99 -14.52 -16.50
N VAL A 78 17.00 -15.26 -15.97
CA VAL A 78 17.25 -16.48 -15.18
C VAL A 78 17.88 -17.58 -16.04
N ASP A 79 17.43 -17.72 -17.28
CA ASP A 79 17.95 -18.75 -18.20
C ASP A 79 19.39 -18.45 -18.67
N ASN A 80 19.74 -17.17 -18.80
CA ASN A 80 21.08 -16.73 -19.23
C ASN A 80 22.15 -16.77 -18.10
N THR A 81 21.73 -16.94 -16.83
CA THR A 81 22.63 -17.01 -15.66
C THR A 81 23.03 -18.45 -15.31
N LYS A 82 22.42 -19.46 -15.93
CA LYS A 82 22.73 -20.89 -15.71
C LYS A 82 23.72 -21.49 -16.73
N ARG A 83 24.43 -20.66 -17.50
CA ARG A 83 25.40 -21.12 -18.52
C ARG A 83 26.85 -20.81 -18.14
#